data_AF-A0A7J9GXN3-F1
#
_entry.id   AF-A0A7J9GXN3-F1
#
_cell.length_a   1.000
_cell.length_b   1.000
_cell.length_c   1.000
_cell.angle_alpha   90.00
_cell.angle_beta   90.00
_cell.angle_gamma   90.00
#
_symmetry.space_group_name_H-M   'P 1'
#
loop_
_entity.id
_entity.type
_entity.pdbx_description
1 polymer ?
#
loop_
_entity_poly.entity_id
_entity_poly.type
_entity_poly.pdbx_seq_one_letter_code
_entity_poly.pdbx_strand_id
1 'polypeptide(L)'
;PEVVEKPGDSSLSRLKSLYIQARDLSEREVTISNLLLNQLDAFLPSGPPGQQRRKMADIKQTADGNEKRKRMKSDSDISRLSPSMRSHIEACVSLKDEQVAARVTSDAEKDEWFVVKVINFDEKTKEFEVLDEEPGDEEEGSGQKKYKLPASCIIPFPKRNDPASTPEFPAGRQVLAVYPGTTALYKATVISTPRKVMIPCITHQCPKIDSGSFAPVFMYLLEFDDDEEDGALPQRTVPFHKVVQLPEGHRQ
;
A
#
# COMPACT_ATOMS: atom_id res chain seq x y z
N PRO A 1 26.23 -27.53 37.38
CA PRO A 1 26.93 -26.40 36.74
C PRO A 1 26.39 -25.06 37.29
N GLU A 2 27.06 -24.55 38.30
CA GLU A 2 26.75 -23.24 38.90
C GLU A 2 27.33 -22.14 37.99
N VAL A 3 26.48 -21.35 37.36
CA VAL A 3 26.90 -20.33 36.39
C VAL A 3 27.22 -19.05 37.17
N VAL A 4 28.48 -18.92 37.58
CA VAL A 4 28.99 -17.72 38.26
C VAL A 4 28.91 -16.52 37.32
N GLU A 5 27.99 -15.59 37.59
CA GLU A 5 27.95 -14.30 36.90
C GLU A 5 29.20 -13.48 37.25
N LYS A 6 29.84 -12.88 36.24
CA LYS A 6 30.99 -11.99 36.45
C LYS A 6 30.50 -10.62 36.93
N PRO A 7 31.25 -9.91 37.80
CA PRO A 7 30.88 -8.56 38.21
C PRO A 7 30.88 -7.61 36.99
N GLY A 8 29.68 -7.25 36.52
CA GLY A 8 29.45 -6.47 35.29
C GLY A 8 28.51 -7.14 34.28
N ASP A 9 28.24 -8.44 34.40
CA ASP A 9 27.25 -9.13 33.58
C ASP A 9 25.83 -8.69 33.98
N SER A 10 25.20 -7.86 33.14
CA SER A 10 23.77 -7.55 33.19
C SER A 10 22.94 -8.49 32.30
N SER A 11 23.58 -9.52 31.74
CA SER A 11 23.06 -10.39 30.70
C SER A 11 21.86 -11.23 31.17
N LEU A 12 21.89 -11.84 32.37
CA LEU A 12 20.73 -12.55 32.90
C LEU A 12 19.57 -11.61 33.25
N SER A 13 19.84 -10.41 33.75
CA SER A 13 18.81 -9.40 34.03
C SER A 13 18.13 -8.94 32.74
N ARG A 14 18.90 -8.67 31.67
CA ARG A 14 18.37 -8.33 30.35
C ARG A 14 17.57 -9.48 29.74
N LEU A 15 18.03 -10.72 29.87
CA LEU A 15 17.31 -11.91 29.41
C LEU A 15 15.98 -12.10 30.13
N LYS A 16 15.94 -11.91 31.46
CA LYS A 16 14.69 -11.91 32.25
C LYS A 16 13.71 -10.84 31.77
N SER A 17 14.17 -9.61 31.54
CA SER A 17 13.32 -8.54 31.01
C SER A 17 12.75 -8.85 29.62
N LEU A 18 13.56 -9.41 28.71
CA LEU A 18 13.11 -9.83 27.38
C LEU A 18 12.08 -10.96 27.46
N TYR A 19 12.29 -11.94 28.35
CA TYR A 19 11.33 -13.04 28.57
C TYR A 19 9.98 -12.53 29.09
N ILE A 20 10.00 -11.62 30.08
CA ILE A 20 8.78 -10.99 30.61
C ILE A 20 8.06 -10.21 29.50
N GLN A 21 8.79 -9.40 28.73
CA GLN A 21 8.22 -8.64 27.61
C GLN A 21 7.58 -9.56 26.55
N ALA A 22 8.23 -10.67 26.20
CA ALA A 22 7.71 -11.63 25.24
C ALA A 22 6.45 -12.36 25.74
N ARG A 23 6.43 -12.75 27.03
CA ARG A 23 5.24 -13.32 27.67
C ARG A 23 4.07 -12.33 27.65
N ASP A 24 4.28 -11.11 28.10
CA ASP A 24 3.22 -10.10 28.17
C ASP A 24 2.69 -9.73 26.76
N LEU A 25 3.52 -9.81 25.71
CA LEU A 25 3.10 -9.67 24.32
C LEU A 25 2.21 -10.84 23.88
N SER A 26 2.61 -12.08 24.19
CA SER A 26 1.82 -13.29 23.88
C SER A 26 0.47 -13.29 24.61
N GLU A 27 0.42 -12.88 25.87
CA GLU A 27 -0.83 -12.76 26.65
C GLU A 27 -1.78 -11.71 26.04
N ARG A 28 -1.25 -10.57 25.55
CA ARG A 28 -2.04 -9.57 24.79
C ARG A 28 -2.55 -10.13 23.47
N GLU A 29 -1.71 -10.82 22.70
CA GLU A 29 -2.08 -11.43 21.42
C GLU A 29 -3.22 -12.46 21.59
N VAL A 30 -3.11 -13.33 22.59
CA VAL A 30 -4.16 -14.31 22.95
C VAL A 30 -5.44 -13.59 23.37
N THR A 31 -5.35 -12.50 24.13
CA THR A 31 -6.52 -11.71 24.53
C THR A 31 -7.23 -11.08 23.32
N ILE A 32 -6.47 -10.50 22.39
CA ILE A 32 -6.99 -9.90 21.15
C ILE A 32 -7.61 -10.98 20.24
N SER A 33 -6.93 -12.12 20.07
CA SER A 33 -7.44 -13.25 19.29
C SER A 33 -8.78 -13.77 19.83
N ASN A 34 -8.91 -13.92 21.15
CA ASN A 34 -10.17 -14.32 21.78
C ASN A 34 -11.27 -13.26 21.63
N LEU A 35 -10.93 -11.96 21.74
CA LEU A 35 -11.90 -10.88 21.50
C LEU A 35 -12.43 -10.90 20.05
N LEU A 36 -11.55 -11.10 19.07
CA LEU A 36 -11.91 -11.19 17.66
C LEU A 36 -12.74 -12.45 17.37
N LEU A 37 -12.41 -13.59 17.97
CA LEU A 37 -13.22 -14.81 17.88
C LEU A 37 -14.64 -14.61 18.44
N ASN A 38 -14.78 -13.95 19.59
CA ASN A 38 -16.09 -13.62 20.16
C ASN A 38 -16.89 -12.64 19.28
N GLN A 39 -16.22 -11.70 18.61
CA GLN A 39 -16.87 -10.84 17.61
C GLN A 39 -17.35 -11.64 16.39
N LEU A 40 -16.54 -12.58 15.88
CA LEU A 40 -16.93 -13.46 14.78
C LEU A 40 -18.11 -14.37 15.14
N ASP A 41 -18.13 -14.94 16.34
CA ASP A 41 -19.25 -15.76 16.84
C ASP A 41 -20.55 -14.94 16.91
N ALA A 42 -20.48 -13.68 17.37
CA ALA A 42 -21.62 -12.76 17.38
C ALA A 42 -22.14 -12.35 15.99
N PHE A 43 -21.35 -12.54 14.92
CA PHE A 43 -21.81 -12.38 13.53
C PHE A 43 -22.46 -13.64 12.94
N LEU A 44 -22.29 -14.81 13.56
CA LEU A 44 -23.04 -16.00 13.20
C LEU A 44 -24.46 -15.88 13.77
N PRO A 45 -25.53 -15.98 12.96
CA PRO A 45 -26.88 -15.83 13.47
C PRO A 45 -27.18 -16.96 14.45
N SER A 46 -27.51 -16.62 15.69
CA SER A 46 -27.89 -17.56 16.73
C SER A 46 -29.23 -18.21 16.40
N GLY A 47 -29.17 -19.31 15.65
CA GLY A 47 -30.28 -20.24 15.49
C GLY A 47 -30.75 -20.73 16.87
N PRO A 48 -32.05 -20.88 17.11
CA PRO A 48 -32.57 -21.24 18.42
C PRO A 48 -32.05 -22.63 18.87
N PRO A 49 -31.87 -22.86 20.18
CA PRO A 49 -31.17 -24.04 20.69
C PRO A 49 -32.02 -25.30 20.50
N GLY A 50 -31.66 -26.15 19.53
CA GLY A 50 -32.47 -27.33 19.20
C GLY A 50 -31.83 -28.33 18.25
N GLN A 51 -31.11 -29.31 18.83
CA GLN A 51 -30.86 -30.66 18.30
C GLN A 51 -29.98 -30.87 17.04
N GLN A 52 -28.85 -31.53 17.30
CA GLN A 52 -28.40 -32.76 16.64
C GLN A 52 -28.43 -32.87 15.09
N ARG A 53 -27.27 -32.60 14.51
CA ARG A 53 -26.63 -33.35 13.40
C ARG A 53 -27.23 -34.75 13.10
N ARG A 54 -28.17 -34.87 12.14
CA ARG A 54 -28.22 -35.90 11.05
C ARG A 54 -29.56 -35.93 10.25
N LYS A 55 -29.43 -36.23 8.94
CA LYS A 55 -30.40 -36.83 7.97
C LYS A 55 -31.52 -35.97 7.32
N MET A 56 -31.42 -35.91 5.98
CA MET A 56 -32.45 -36.03 4.93
C MET A 56 -33.94 -36.08 5.32
N ALA A 57 -34.76 -35.23 4.69
CA ALA A 57 -35.80 -35.58 3.69
C ALA A 57 -36.93 -34.51 3.56
N ASP A 58 -37.46 -34.41 2.34
CA ASP A 58 -38.83 -34.01 1.95
C ASP A 58 -39.41 -32.57 2.11
N ILE A 59 -39.61 -31.95 0.94
CA ILE A 59 -40.83 -31.27 0.45
C ILE A 59 -41.79 -30.59 1.47
N LYS A 60 -41.90 -29.25 1.41
CA LYS A 60 -43.16 -28.58 1.03
C LYS A 60 -43.02 -27.10 0.65
N GLN A 61 -43.85 -26.68 -0.30
CA GLN A 61 -44.15 -25.28 -0.61
C GLN A 61 -45.14 -24.70 0.40
N THR A 62 -44.99 -23.41 0.73
CA THR A 62 -46.12 -22.47 0.94
C THR A 62 -45.70 -21.07 0.49
N ALA A 63 -46.60 -20.34 -0.16
CA ALA A 63 -46.41 -18.99 -0.70
C ALA A 63 -47.07 -17.90 0.19
N ASP A 64 -47.17 -16.66 -0.34
CA ASP A 64 -47.79 -15.45 0.27
C ASP A 64 -46.96 -14.79 1.42
N GLY A 65 -46.83 -13.48 1.69
CA GLY A 65 -47.29 -12.19 1.14
C GLY A 65 -46.91 -11.07 2.16
N ASN A 66 -46.93 -9.75 1.95
CA ASN A 66 -47.03 -8.87 0.76
C ASN A 66 -46.67 -7.38 1.16
N GLU A 67 -46.63 -6.45 0.20
CA GLU A 67 -46.79 -4.97 0.31
C GLU A 67 -45.75 -4.04 1.02
N LYS A 68 -45.03 -3.29 0.16
CA LYS A 68 -44.82 -1.81 0.16
C LYS A 68 -44.71 -1.03 1.49
N ARG A 69 -43.54 -0.41 1.76
CA ARG A 69 -43.45 0.94 2.41
C ARG A 69 -42.31 1.84 1.89
N LYS A 70 -42.70 3.05 1.43
CA LYS A 70 -42.01 4.36 1.37
C LYS A 70 -40.49 4.50 1.12
N ARG A 71 -40.18 5.03 -0.08
CA ARG A 71 -39.41 6.27 -0.38
C ARG A 71 -38.37 6.81 0.64
N MET A 72 -37.14 7.00 0.13
CA MET A 72 -36.03 7.89 0.60
C MET A 72 -35.25 7.53 1.87
N LYS A 73 -34.13 6.82 1.71
CA LYS A 73 -32.77 7.41 1.76
C LYS A 73 -31.73 6.46 1.15
N SER A 74 -30.81 6.98 0.35
CA SER A 74 -29.70 6.24 -0.26
C SER A 74 -28.50 6.17 0.70
N ASP A 75 -28.64 5.37 1.76
CA ASP A 75 -27.62 5.24 2.85
C ASP A 75 -27.34 3.75 3.22
N SER A 76 -28.09 2.83 2.61
CA SER A 76 -28.18 1.42 3.04
C SER A 76 -26.97 0.55 2.68
N ASP A 77 -26.12 0.99 1.74
CA ASP A 77 -25.05 0.14 1.18
C ASP A 77 -23.74 0.21 1.98
N ILE A 78 -23.39 1.38 2.55
CA ILE A 78 -22.19 1.55 3.39
C ILE A 78 -22.30 0.72 4.69
N SER A 79 -23.53 0.54 5.18
CA SER A 79 -23.84 -0.21 6.40
C SER A 79 -23.81 -1.74 6.24
N ARG A 80 -23.63 -2.25 5.01
CA ARG A 80 -23.54 -3.70 4.73
C ARG A 80 -22.13 -4.19 4.39
N LEU A 81 -21.18 -3.26 4.22
CA LEU A 81 -19.79 -3.61 3.95
C LEU A 81 -19.11 -4.14 5.21
N SER A 82 -18.26 -5.15 5.06
CA SER A 82 -17.42 -5.64 6.17
C SER A 82 -16.49 -4.52 6.65
N PRO A 83 -16.03 -4.54 7.92
CA PRO A 83 -15.08 -3.55 8.43
C PRO A 83 -13.81 -3.44 7.59
N SER A 84 -13.33 -4.56 7.04
CA SER A 84 -12.20 -4.63 6.13
C SER A 84 -12.48 -3.96 4.78
N MET A 85 -13.64 -4.19 4.16
CA MET A 85 -14.02 -3.50 2.92
C MET A 85 -14.20 -2.00 3.14
N ARG A 86 -14.74 -1.58 4.29
CA ARG A 86 -14.86 -0.16 4.65
C ARG A 86 -13.48 0.50 4.78
N SER A 87 -12.56 -0.14 5.51
CA SER A 87 -11.18 0.34 5.68
C SER A 87 -10.43 0.42 4.33
N HIS A 88 -10.63 -0.54 3.42
CA HIS A 88 -10.06 -0.46 2.08
C HIS A 88 -10.59 0.74 1.28
N ILE A 89 -11.88 1.05 1.37
CA ILE A 89 -12.48 2.21 0.69
C ILE A 89 -11.92 3.51 1.27
N GLU A 90 -11.82 3.60 2.59
CA GLU A 90 -11.22 4.76 3.29
C GLU A 90 -9.77 4.98 2.86
N ALA A 91 -8.98 3.90 2.74
CA ALA A 91 -7.62 3.96 2.20
C ALA A 91 -7.59 4.47 0.74
N CYS A 92 -8.49 4.00 -0.13
CA CYS A 92 -8.59 4.50 -1.51
C CYS A 92 -8.95 6.00 -1.56
N VAL A 93 -9.94 6.44 -0.76
CA VAL A 93 -10.35 7.84 -0.66
C VAL A 93 -9.21 8.72 -0.11
N SER A 94 -8.42 8.20 0.83
CA SER A 94 -7.27 8.90 1.40
C SER A 94 -6.11 9.12 0.42
N LEU A 95 -6.10 8.49 -0.75
CA LEU A 95 -5.11 8.77 -1.80
C LEU A 95 -5.41 10.06 -2.59
N LYS A 96 -6.55 10.71 -2.36
CA LYS A 96 -6.91 11.95 -3.04
C LYS A 96 -5.82 13.02 -2.89
N ASP A 97 -5.50 13.69 -3.99
CA ASP A 97 -4.45 14.69 -4.15
C ASP A 97 -3.01 14.15 -3.97
N GLU A 98 -2.82 12.85 -3.72
CA GLU A 98 -1.51 12.21 -3.66
C GLU A 98 -1.02 11.77 -5.04
N GLN A 99 0.31 11.70 -5.20
CA GLN A 99 0.94 11.04 -6.34
C GLN A 99 0.94 9.52 -6.14
N VAL A 100 0.60 8.80 -7.21
CA VAL A 100 0.58 7.33 -7.30
C VAL A 100 1.20 6.90 -8.63
N ALA A 101 1.66 5.65 -8.73
CA ALA A 101 1.96 5.06 -10.02
C ALA A 101 0.66 4.50 -10.61
N ALA A 102 0.36 4.84 -11.86
CA ALA A 102 -0.82 4.35 -12.56
C ALA A 102 -0.44 3.70 -13.88
N ARG A 103 -1.02 2.53 -14.15
CA ARG A 103 -0.89 1.85 -15.43
C ARG A 103 -1.86 2.46 -16.44
N VAL A 104 -1.30 3.05 -17.50
CA VAL A 104 -2.06 3.70 -18.58
C VAL A 104 -1.81 2.94 -19.88
N THR A 105 -2.46 1.79 -20.02
CA THR A 105 -2.31 0.91 -21.19
C THR A 105 -3.52 1.00 -22.12
N SER A 106 -3.29 1.35 -23.38
CA SER A 106 -4.28 1.15 -24.46
C SER A 106 -4.08 -0.17 -25.22
N ASP A 107 -2.92 -0.81 -25.07
CA ASP A 107 -2.56 -2.05 -25.76
C ASP A 107 -2.07 -3.11 -24.76
N ALA A 108 -2.24 -4.39 -25.07
CA ALA A 108 -2.03 -5.51 -24.14
C ALA A 108 -0.59 -6.07 -24.15
N GLU A 109 0.30 -5.47 -24.92
CA GLU A 109 1.68 -5.93 -25.10
C GLU A 109 2.73 -5.18 -24.25
N LYS A 110 2.42 -3.98 -23.75
CA LYS A 110 3.31 -3.18 -22.89
C LYS A 110 2.59 -2.54 -21.72
N ASP A 111 3.05 -2.81 -20.50
CA ASP A 111 2.56 -2.20 -19.26
C ASP A 111 3.27 -0.87 -18.99
N GLU A 112 2.76 0.23 -19.56
CA GLU A 112 3.27 1.58 -19.32
C GLU A 112 2.73 2.17 -18.01
N TRP A 113 3.62 2.65 -17.14
CA TRP A 113 3.28 3.21 -15.82
C TRP A 113 3.75 4.66 -15.68
N PHE A 114 2.87 5.53 -15.21
CA PHE A 114 3.14 6.96 -15.04
C PHE A 114 2.89 7.43 -13.59
N VAL A 115 3.63 8.44 -13.17
CA VAL A 115 3.39 9.20 -11.95
C VAL A 115 2.21 10.12 -12.21
N VAL A 116 1.06 9.77 -11.66
CA VAL A 116 -0.18 10.56 -11.78
C VAL A 116 -0.62 11.04 -10.40
N LYS A 117 -1.43 12.10 -10.38
CA LYS A 117 -2.08 12.61 -9.19
C LYS A 117 -3.53 12.16 -9.13
N VAL A 118 -3.96 11.61 -8.00
CA VAL A 118 -5.36 11.23 -7.81
C VAL A 118 -6.21 12.49 -7.63
N ILE A 119 -7.21 12.67 -8.49
CA ILE A 119 -8.18 13.78 -8.42
C ILE A 119 -9.38 13.38 -7.58
N ASN A 120 -9.90 12.17 -7.79
CA ASN A 120 -11.09 11.65 -7.13
C ASN A 120 -11.11 10.11 -7.13
N PHE A 121 -11.89 9.51 -6.24
CA PHE A 121 -12.22 8.08 -6.24
C PHE A 121 -13.74 7.91 -6.25
N ASP A 122 -14.28 7.17 -7.23
CA ASP A 122 -15.71 6.85 -7.26
C ASP A 122 -15.97 5.60 -6.40
N GLU A 123 -16.58 5.80 -5.23
CA GLU A 123 -16.90 4.72 -4.31
C GLU A 123 -17.90 3.70 -4.88
N LYS A 124 -18.66 4.01 -5.94
CA LYS A 124 -19.65 3.10 -6.52
C LYS A 124 -19.03 2.21 -7.57
N THR A 125 -18.18 2.76 -8.44
CA THR A 125 -17.50 1.98 -9.51
C THR A 125 -16.15 1.41 -9.09
N LYS A 126 -15.57 1.90 -7.98
CA LYS A 126 -14.21 1.59 -7.49
C LYS A 126 -13.10 2.01 -8.47
N GLU A 127 -13.36 3.09 -9.20
CA GLU A 127 -12.42 3.70 -10.15
C GLU A 127 -11.80 4.97 -9.57
N PHE A 128 -10.52 5.18 -9.86
CA PHE A 128 -9.80 6.42 -9.61
C PHE A 128 -9.87 7.32 -10.84
N GLU A 129 -10.25 8.58 -10.65
CA GLU A 129 -9.95 9.65 -11.60
C GLU A 129 -8.55 10.18 -11.26
N VAL A 130 -7.62 10.00 -12.19
CA VAL A 130 -6.22 10.43 -12.04
C VAL A 130 -5.85 11.41 -13.14
N LEU A 131 -4.87 12.26 -12.85
CA LEU A 131 -4.33 13.28 -13.72
C LEU A 131 -2.84 13.04 -13.94
N ASP A 132 -2.42 13.01 -15.20
CA ASP A 132 -1.01 13.03 -15.58
C ASP A 132 -0.38 14.41 -15.29
N GLU A 133 0.77 14.43 -14.63
CA GLU A 133 1.54 15.64 -14.31
C GLU A 133 2.85 15.70 -15.12
N GLU A 134 2.86 15.18 -16.34
CA GLU A 134 3.99 15.29 -17.29
C GLU A 134 4.45 16.77 -17.44
N PRO A 135 5.72 17.10 -17.11
CA PRO A 135 6.23 18.46 -17.16
C PRO A 135 6.63 18.82 -18.60
N GLY A 136 5.64 19.00 -19.47
CA GLY A 136 5.80 19.31 -20.89
C GLY A 136 4.91 20.48 -21.34
N ASP A 137 5.57 21.56 -21.78
CA ASP A 137 5.08 22.68 -22.58
C ASP A 137 3.88 23.51 -22.09
N GLU A 138 4.15 24.77 -21.74
CA GLU A 138 3.17 25.81 -21.39
C GLU A 138 2.40 26.37 -22.61
N GLU A 139 2.36 25.65 -23.73
CA GLU A 139 1.61 26.03 -24.94
C GLU A 139 0.21 25.38 -24.98
N GLU A 140 -0.82 26.23 -24.92
CA GLU A 140 -2.21 25.93 -25.31
C GLU A 140 -2.95 24.76 -24.63
N GLY A 141 -3.15 24.90 -23.31
CA GLY A 141 -4.48 24.67 -22.70
C GLY A 141 -5.06 23.24 -22.69
N SER A 142 -4.27 22.20 -23.01
CA SER A 142 -4.79 20.82 -23.14
C SER A 142 -3.90 19.72 -22.53
N GLY A 143 -2.74 20.04 -21.94
CA GLY A 143 -1.75 19.07 -21.45
C GLY A 143 -2.17 18.17 -20.26
N GLN A 144 -3.32 18.43 -19.63
CA GLN A 144 -3.79 17.68 -18.46
C GLN A 144 -4.62 16.43 -18.86
N LYS A 145 -3.92 15.34 -19.24
CA LYS A 145 -4.57 14.05 -19.56
C LYS A 145 -5.17 13.43 -18.29
N LYS A 146 -6.50 13.25 -18.30
CA LYS A 146 -7.24 12.58 -17.23
C LYS A 146 -7.59 11.15 -17.61
N TYR A 147 -7.34 10.21 -16.71
CA TYR A 147 -7.69 8.80 -16.89
C TYR A 147 -8.66 8.33 -15.80
N LYS A 148 -9.52 7.37 -16.15
CA LYS A 148 -10.31 6.61 -15.19
C LYS A 148 -9.79 5.19 -15.18
N LEU A 149 -9.30 4.76 -14.02
CA LEU A 149 -8.59 3.48 -13.87
C LEU A 149 -9.14 2.70 -12.66
N PRO A 150 -9.28 1.36 -12.76
CA PRO A 150 -9.63 0.55 -11.60
C PRO A 150 -8.51 0.57 -10.57
N ALA A 151 -8.85 0.30 -9.30
CA ALA A 151 -7.87 0.21 -8.22
C ALA A 151 -6.69 -0.75 -8.48
N SER A 152 -6.88 -1.78 -9.31
CA SER A 152 -5.82 -2.72 -9.71
C SER A 152 -4.74 -2.13 -10.63
N CYS A 153 -5.00 -0.98 -11.25
CA CYS A 153 -4.02 -0.24 -12.06
C CYS A 153 -3.34 0.89 -11.27
N ILE A 154 -3.56 1.01 -9.95
CA ILE A 154 -3.02 2.08 -9.10
C ILE A 154 -2.11 1.47 -8.01
N ILE A 155 -0.88 1.96 -7.92
CA ILE A 155 0.08 1.60 -6.86
C ILE A 155 0.45 2.86 -6.08
N PRO A 156 0.06 2.97 -4.79
CA PRO A 156 0.46 4.07 -3.94
C PRO A 156 1.98 4.13 -3.72
N PHE A 157 2.57 5.33 -3.77
CA PHE A 157 3.98 5.49 -3.39
C PHE A 157 4.17 5.44 -1.87
N PRO A 158 5.32 4.94 -1.37
CA PRO A 158 5.68 5.04 0.04
C PRO A 158 5.72 6.50 0.51
N LYS A 159 5.29 6.77 1.75
CA LYS A 159 5.26 8.14 2.28
C LYS A 159 6.70 8.66 2.47
N ARG A 160 7.03 9.78 1.83
CA ARG A 160 8.36 10.43 1.89
C ARG A 160 8.85 10.74 3.32
N ASN A 161 7.93 10.91 4.27
CA ASN A 161 8.23 11.22 5.67
C ASN A 161 8.30 9.99 6.59
N ASP A 162 8.03 8.78 6.07
CA ASP A 162 8.06 7.52 6.83
C ASP A 162 8.84 6.43 6.07
N PRO A 163 10.19 6.49 6.09
CA PRO A 163 11.03 5.45 5.50
C PRO A 163 10.97 4.12 6.28
N ALA A 164 10.45 4.09 7.52
CA ALA A 164 10.39 2.88 8.34
C ALA A 164 9.22 1.96 7.97
N SER A 165 8.12 2.53 7.46
CA SER A 165 6.96 1.80 6.93
C SER A 165 7.11 1.41 5.44
N THR A 166 8.23 1.77 4.81
CA THR A 166 8.49 1.49 3.39
C THR A 166 8.91 0.02 3.19
N PRO A 167 8.40 -0.68 2.15
CA PRO A 167 8.94 -1.97 1.74
C PRO A 167 10.43 -1.88 1.34
N GLU A 168 11.30 -2.60 2.03
CA GLU A 168 12.70 -2.75 1.62
C GLU A 168 12.83 -3.88 0.59
N PHE A 169 13.36 -3.55 -0.59
CA PHE A 169 13.63 -4.52 -1.65
C PHE A 169 15.11 -4.95 -1.59
N PRO A 170 15.41 -6.25 -1.47
CA PRO A 170 16.79 -6.74 -1.43
C PRO A 170 17.47 -6.65 -2.81
N ALA A 171 18.80 -6.71 -2.82
CA ALA A 171 19.56 -6.77 -4.08
C ALA A 171 19.16 -7.98 -4.94
N GLY A 172 19.13 -7.80 -6.25
CA GLY A 172 18.61 -8.75 -7.23
C GLY A 172 17.08 -8.77 -7.37
N ARG A 173 16.33 -8.00 -6.57
CA ARG A 173 14.87 -7.90 -6.73
C ARG A 173 14.50 -6.97 -7.87
N GLN A 174 13.53 -7.38 -8.68
CA GLN A 174 12.91 -6.52 -9.70
C GLN A 174 11.81 -5.64 -9.08
N VAL A 175 11.81 -4.36 -9.47
CA VAL A 175 10.93 -3.28 -8.97
C VAL A 175 10.45 -2.42 -10.14
N LEU A 176 9.41 -1.61 -9.91
CA LEU A 176 9.12 -0.44 -10.76
C LEU A 176 9.70 0.80 -10.10
N ALA A 177 10.41 1.61 -10.87
CA ALA A 177 11.06 2.82 -10.37
C ALA A 177 10.88 3.98 -11.36
N VAL A 178 10.68 5.19 -10.83
CA VAL A 178 10.64 6.40 -11.68
C VAL A 178 12.05 6.67 -12.22
N TYR A 179 12.18 6.79 -13.55
CA TYR A 179 13.47 7.08 -14.16
C TYR A 179 13.88 8.55 -13.86
N PRO A 180 15.14 8.82 -13.46
CA PRO A 180 15.58 10.15 -13.08
C PRO A 180 15.28 11.23 -14.15
N GLY A 181 14.53 12.27 -13.75
CA GLY A 181 14.15 13.37 -14.63
C GLY A 181 12.84 13.18 -15.42
N THR A 182 12.15 12.04 -15.26
CA THR A 182 10.89 11.74 -15.96
C THR A 182 9.72 11.54 -14.99
N THR A 183 8.50 11.45 -15.53
CA THR A 183 7.28 11.02 -14.83
C THR A 183 6.91 9.55 -15.09
N ALA A 184 7.67 8.81 -15.90
CA ALA A 184 7.40 7.40 -16.19
C ALA A 184 8.12 6.45 -15.22
N LEU A 185 7.54 5.27 -14.99
CA LEU A 185 8.12 4.18 -14.22
C LEU A 185 8.52 3.03 -15.16
N TYR A 186 9.71 2.51 -14.94
CA TYR A 186 10.27 1.42 -15.71
C TYR A 186 10.70 0.29 -14.78
N LYS A 187 10.69 -0.95 -15.31
CA LYS A 187 11.27 -2.11 -14.66
C LYS A 187 12.78 -1.90 -14.43
N ALA A 188 13.20 -2.19 -13.21
CA ALA A 188 14.59 -2.08 -12.79
C ALA A 188 14.97 -3.19 -11.81
N THR A 189 16.25 -3.52 -11.76
CA THR A 189 16.85 -4.47 -10.81
C THR A 189 17.56 -3.72 -9.69
N VAL A 190 17.28 -4.09 -8.44
CA VAL A 190 17.91 -3.49 -7.25
C VAL A 190 19.36 -3.97 -7.11
N ILE A 191 20.31 -3.04 -7.09
CA ILE A 191 21.74 -3.34 -6.90
C ILE A 191 22.15 -3.13 -5.43
N SER A 192 21.59 -2.11 -4.77
CA SER A 192 21.74 -1.89 -3.33
C SER A 192 20.43 -1.43 -2.71
N THR A 193 20.17 -1.94 -1.49
CA THR A 193 19.13 -1.43 -0.58
C THR A 193 19.34 0.06 -0.25
N PRO A 194 18.31 0.76 0.25
CA PRO A 194 18.33 2.21 0.39
C PRO A 194 19.40 2.71 1.35
N ARG A 195 20.38 3.46 0.85
CA ARG A 195 21.39 4.09 1.69
C ARG A 195 20.97 5.50 2.06
N LYS A 196 21.24 5.89 3.31
CA LYS A 196 21.02 7.26 3.80
C LYS A 196 22.05 8.20 3.17
N VAL A 197 21.63 9.00 2.20
CA VAL A 197 22.42 10.04 1.56
C VAL A 197 22.01 11.40 2.10
N MET A 198 22.96 12.31 2.26
CA MET A 198 22.72 13.67 2.72
C MET A 198 22.69 14.60 1.49
N ILE A 199 21.51 15.14 1.16
CA ILE A 199 21.29 15.93 -0.07
C ILE A 199 20.89 17.36 0.31
N PRO A 200 21.45 18.40 -0.34
CA PRO A 200 21.06 19.78 -0.06
C PRO A 200 19.58 19.98 -0.33
N CYS A 201 18.89 20.71 0.57
CA CYS A 201 17.47 20.96 0.44
C CYS A 201 17.17 22.07 -0.60
N ILE A 202 17.33 21.74 -1.89
CA ILE A 202 17.10 22.66 -3.03
C ILE A 202 15.62 22.87 -3.40
N THR A 203 14.67 22.23 -2.72
CA THR A 203 13.24 22.46 -2.96
C THR A 203 12.80 23.80 -2.38
N HIS A 204 12.30 24.70 -3.23
CA HIS A 204 11.66 25.97 -2.85
C HIS A 204 10.45 25.81 -1.90
N GLN A 205 9.98 24.57 -1.68
CA GLN A 205 8.91 24.19 -0.76
C GLN A 205 9.34 24.10 0.73
N CYS A 206 10.49 24.67 1.12
CA CYS A 206 10.93 24.74 2.51
C CYS A 206 10.99 26.21 2.97
N PRO A 207 9.97 26.72 3.67
CA PRO A 207 9.96 28.11 4.13
C PRO A 207 10.99 28.29 5.25
N LYS A 208 12.04 29.09 4.98
CA LYS A 208 13.00 29.59 5.97
C LYS A 208 13.66 28.50 6.85
N ILE A 209 14.55 27.73 6.24
CA ILE A 209 15.68 27.13 6.96
C ILE A 209 16.94 27.65 6.29
N ASP A 210 17.93 28.04 7.07
CA ASP A 210 19.15 28.68 6.62
C ASP A 210 19.85 27.91 5.48
N SER A 211 20.43 28.66 4.55
CA SER A 211 21.11 28.15 3.36
C SER A 211 22.24 27.19 3.75
N GLY A 212 21.99 25.89 3.67
CA GLY A 212 22.86 24.85 4.22
C GLY A 212 22.14 23.68 4.89
N SER A 213 20.80 23.71 5.02
CA SER A 213 20.05 22.53 5.47
C SER A 213 20.16 21.38 4.47
N PHE A 214 20.76 20.26 4.89
CA PHE A 214 20.75 19.01 4.14
C PHE A 214 19.71 18.06 4.75
N ALA A 215 18.84 17.51 3.91
CA ALA A 215 17.89 16.49 4.33
C ALA A 215 18.51 15.08 4.14
N PRO A 216 18.34 14.15 5.11
CA PRO A 216 18.63 12.76 4.88
C PRO A 216 17.57 12.15 3.96
N VAL A 217 18.00 11.59 2.82
CA VAL A 217 17.14 10.89 1.87
C VAL A 217 17.67 9.48 1.68
N PHE A 218 16.79 8.49 1.70
CA PHE A 218 17.16 7.09 1.41
C PHE A 218 17.07 6.85 -0.10
N MET A 219 18.18 6.42 -0.70
CA MET A 219 18.31 6.20 -2.15
C MET A 219 18.63 4.74 -2.43
N TYR A 220 17.82 4.09 -3.27
CA TYR A 220 18.17 2.83 -3.92
C TYR A 220 19.23 3.08 -5.00
N LEU A 221 20.04 2.06 -5.28
CA LEU A 221 20.87 1.98 -6.48
C LEU A 221 20.28 0.91 -7.40
N LEU A 222 19.89 1.29 -8.61
CA LEU A 222 19.13 0.46 -9.55
C LEU A 222 19.82 0.39 -10.92
N GLU A 223 19.67 -0.73 -11.61
CA GLU A 223 19.92 -0.86 -13.06
C GLU A 223 18.58 -0.97 -13.77
N PHE A 224 18.33 -0.13 -14.77
CA PHE A 224 17.09 -0.12 -15.54
C PHE A 224 17.22 -1.03 -16.76
N ASP A 225 16.23 -1.90 -17.01
CA ASP A 225 16.32 -2.92 -18.05
C ASP A 225 16.35 -2.34 -19.49
N ASP A 226 15.87 -1.11 -19.71
CA ASP A 226 15.83 -0.42 -21.01
C ASP A 226 16.97 0.62 -21.23
N ASP A 227 17.88 0.81 -20.27
CA ASP A 227 18.85 1.92 -20.27
C ASP A 227 20.26 1.50 -20.75
N GLU A 228 20.36 0.53 -21.67
CA GLU A 228 21.66 -0.03 -22.12
C GLU A 228 22.53 1.01 -22.88
N GLU A 229 23.70 1.31 -22.33
CA GLU A 229 24.71 2.21 -22.90
C GLU A 229 26.05 1.47 -23.02
N ASP A 230 26.67 1.50 -24.20
CA ASP A 230 27.95 0.82 -24.52
C ASP A 230 27.99 -0.69 -24.17
N GLY A 231 26.82 -1.35 -24.13
CA GLY A 231 26.67 -2.76 -23.77
C GLY A 231 26.63 -3.03 -22.25
N ALA A 232 26.38 -2.01 -21.43
CA ALA A 232 26.18 -2.10 -19.99
C ALA A 232 24.91 -1.37 -19.54
N LEU A 233 24.29 -1.83 -18.45
CA LEU A 233 23.21 -1.10 -17.78
C LEU A 233 23.83 -0.14 -16.73
N PRO A 234 23.66 1.19 -16.85
CA PRO A 234 24.26 2.13 -15.91
C PRO A 234 23.46 2.21 -14.61
N GLN A 235 24.18 2.36 -13.50
CA GLN A 235 23.58 2.39 -12.16
C GLN A 235 23.04 3.78 -11.83
N ARG A 236 21.73 3.87 -11.57
CA ARG A 236 21.00 5.10 -11.25
C ARG A 236 20.58 5.13 -9.78
N THR A 237 20.70 6.29 -9.14
CA THR A 237 20.19 6.50 -7.77
C THR A 237 18.76 7.00 -7.79
N VAL A 238 17.84 6.27 -7.14
CA VAL A 238 16.40 6.61 -7.11
C VAL A 238 15.90 6.73 -5.65
N PRO A 239 15.10 7.76 -5.30
CA PRO A 239 14.54 7.89 -3.95
C PRO A 239 13.64 6.72 -3.57
N PHE A 240 13.70 6.26 -2.31
CA PHE A 240 12.87 5.15 -1.81
C PHE A 240 11.37 5.34 -2.10
N HIS A 241 10.87 6.57 -1.96
CA HIS A 241 9.47 6.94 -2.19
C HIS A 241 9.11 7.13 -3.68
N LYS A 242 9.98 6.69 -4.60
CA LYS A 242 9.77 6.63 -6.05
C LYS A 242 10.07 5.22 -6.61
N VAL A 243 10.21 4.23 -5.73
CA VAL A 243 10.36 2.80 -6.04
C VAL A 243 9.18 2.04 -5.44
N VAL A 244 8.55 1.16 -6.22
CA VAL A 244 7.40 0.35 -5.82
C VAL A 244 7.58 -1.11 -6.27
N GLN A 245 6.77 -2.01 -5.70
CA GLN A 245 6.77 -3.42 -6.08
C GLN A 245 6.35 -3.58 -7.55
N LEU A 246 7.10 -4.38 -8.32
CA LEU A 246 6.71 -4.82 -9.65
C LEU A 246 5.44 -5.72 -9.55
N PRO A 247 4.34 -5.38 -10.24
CA PRO A 247 3.13 -6.20 -10.25
C PRO A 247 3.35 -7.58 -10.87
N GLU A 248 2.56 -8.56 -10.42
CA GLU A 248 2.59 -9.90 -10.98
C GLU A 248 2.04 -9.88 -12.41
N GLY A 249 2.82 -10.44 -13.35
CA GLY A 249 2.45 -10.49 -14.77
C GLY A 249 2.80 -9.25 -15.58
N HIS A 250 3.56 -8.29 -15.04
CA HIS A 250 4.06 -7.11 -15.78
C HIS A 250 4.87 -7.51 -17.03
N ARG A 251 4.54 -6.91 -18.18
CA ARG A 251 5.15 -7.13 -19.51
C ARG A 251 5.71 -5.81 -20.02
N GLN A 252 6.99 -5.80 -20.40
CA GLN A 252 7.70 -4.62 -20.91
C GLN A 252 8.49 -5.04 -22.15
#